data_AF-A0A7C8L9V0-F1
#
_entry.id   AF-A0A7C8L9V0-F1
#
_cell.length_a   1.000
_cell.length_b   1.000
_cell.length_c   1.000
_cell.angle_alpha   90.00
_cell.angle_beta   90.00
_cell.angle_gamma   90.00
#
_symmetry.space_group_name_H-M   'P 1'
#
loop_
_entity.id
_entity.type
_entity.pdbx_description
1 polymer ?
#
loop_
_entity_poly.entity_id
_entity_poly.type
_entity_poly.pdbx_seq_one_letter_code
_entity_poly.pdbx_strand_id
1 'polypeptide(L)'
;MEKFHEWRAIAKENGIYDGLYRSRVRQGWDMEDAATLPKGAKNPNLIKCERDVAIYKGDQFIVWGKVSEVAVTLNKTNREIKQLCTQSIRKRAEGRGNELYGIYIEDDEEVVG
;
A
#
# COMPACT_ATOMS: atom_id res chain seq x y z
N MET A 1 4.31 -26.84 8.44
CA MET A 1 5.53 -26.38 9.15
C MET A 1 6.81 -26.86 8.49
N GLU A 2 6.80 -27.94 7.70
CA GLU A 2 7.97 -28.49 6.97
C GLU A 2 8.66 -27.46 6.05
N LYS A 3 7.88 -26.83 5.16
CA LYS A 3 8.37 -25.80 4.22
C LYS A 3 9.14 -24.64 4.86
N PHE A 4 8.75 -24.23 6.07
CA PHE A 4 9.41 -23.14 6.78
C PHE A 4 10.86 -23.48 7.14
N HIS A 5 11.12 -24.73 7.53
CA HIS A 5 12.46 -25.18 7.90
C HIS A 5 13.36 -25.37 6.67
N GLU A 6 12.79 -25.84 5.57
CA GLU A 6 13.48 -26.01 4.28
C GLU A 6 13.95 -24.65 3.75
N TRP A 7 13.03 -23.69 3.63
CA TRP A 7 13.35 -22.34 3.17
C TRP A 7 14.30 -21.59 4.11
N ARG A 8 14.24 -21.87 5.42
CA ARG A 8 15.21 -21.36 6.39
C ARG A 8 16.64 -21.87 6.13
N ALA A 9 16.79 -23.12 5.71
CA ALA A 9 18.10 -23.67 5.35
C ALA A 9 18.64 -22.97 4.09
N ILE A 10 17.78 -22.81 3.07
CA ILE A 10 18.10 -22.08 1.82
C ILE A 10 18.47 -20.62 2.12
N ALA A 11 17.75 -19.96 3.01
CA ALA A 11 18.05 -18.59 3.43
C ALA A 11 19.48 -18.49 4.01
N LYS A 12 19.86 -19.46 4.85
CA LYS A 12 21.20 -19.50 5.44
C LYS A 12 22.28 -19.70 4.38
N GLU A 13 22.03 -20.56 3.39
CA GLU A 13 22.92 -20.75 2.24
C GLU A 13 23.08 -19.47 1.42
N ASN A 14 22.00 -18.71 1.25
CA ASN A 14 21.99 -17.41 0.58
C ASN A 14 22.52 -16.24 1.44
N GLY A 15 23.11 -16.53 2.61
CA GLY A 15 23.66 -15.49 3.50
C GLY A 15 22.60 -14.63 4.21
N ILE A 16 21.34 -15.06 4.22
CA ILE A 16 20.25 -14.41 4.94
C ILE A 16 20.18 -15.02 6.34
N TYR A 17 20.39 -14.19 7.36
CA TYR A 17 20.33 -14.65 8.75
C TYR A 17 18.90 -15.01 9.16
N ASP A 18 18.75 -15.99 10.04
CA ASP A 18 17.46 -16.54 10.47
C ASP A 18 16.46 -15.49 10.97
N GLY A 19 16.96 -14.49 11.70
CA GLY A 19 16.15 -13.36 12.15
C GLY A 19 15.54 -12.55 11.00
N LEU A 20 16.27 -12.38 9.89
CA LEU A 20 15.80 -11.65 8.71
C LEU A 20 14.74 -12.45 7.98
N TYR A 21 14.99 -13.73 7.76
CA TYR A 21 14.04 -14.65 7.15
C TYR A 21 12.71 -14.67 7.91
N ARG A 22 12.76 -14.88 9.24
CA ARG A 22 11.58 -14.81 10.12
C ARG A 22 10.86 -13.47 10.05
N SER A 23 11.61 -12.38 10.04
CA SER A 23 11.04 -11.03 9.95
C SER A 23 10.31 -10.80 8.63
N ARG A 24 10.89 -11.26 7.51
CA ARG A 24 10.27 -11.19 6.18
C ARG A 24 8.98 -12.01 6.10
N VAL A 25 8.99 -13.27 6.54
CA VAL A 25 7.78 -14.11 6.58
C VAL A 25 6.69 -13.46 7.44
N ARG A 26 7.03 -12.88 8.60
CA ARG A 26 6.08 -12.14 9.45
C ARG A 26 5.53 -10.87 8.79
N GLN A 27 6.29 -10.25 7.88
CA GLN A 27 5.85 -9.10 7.09
C GLN A 27 5.03 -9.51 5.85
N GLY A 28 4.66 -10.79 5.72
CA GLY A 28 3.85 -11.29 4.61
C GLY A 28 4.63 -11.56 3.33
N TRP A 29 5.95 -11.73 3.40
CA TRP A 29 6.72 -12.23 2.25
C TRP A 29 6.43 -13.71 2.03
N ASP A 30 6.46 -14.15 0.78
CA ASP A 30 6.52 -15.57 0.48
C ASP A 30 7.83 -16.17 1.01
N MET A 31 7.76 -17.44 1.42
CA MET A 31 8.90 -18.13 2.03
C MET A 31 10.09 -18.25 1.07
N GLU A 32 9.82 -18.36 -0.23
CA GLU A 32 10.83 -18.35 -1.28
C GLU A 32 11.54 -17.00 -1.38
N ASP A 33 10.78 -15.91 -1.58
CA ASP A 33 11.29 -14.54 -1.64
C ASP A 33 12.03 -14.13 -0.37
N ALA A 34 11.51 -14.54 0.79
CA ALA A 34 12.14 -14.29 2.08
C ALA A 34 13.53 -14.92 2.18
N ALA A 35 13.74 -16.06 1.51
CA ALA A 35 14.96 -16.87 1.53
C ALA A 35 15.93 -16.60 0.38
N THR A 36 15.52 -15.90 -0.69
CA THR A 36 16.37 -15.67 -1.88
C THR A 36 16.73 -14.21 -2.10
N LEU A 37 15.89 -13.25 -1.67
CA LEU A 37 16.13 -11.84 -1.95
C LEU A 37 17.20 -11.20 -1.03
N PRO A 38 18.07 -10.33 -1.56
CA PRO A 38 19.18 -9.75 -0.80
C PRO A 38 18.69 -8.83 0.33
N LYS A 39 19.52 -8.65 1.36
CA LYS A 39 19.24 -7.72 2.48
C LYS A 39 19.00 -6.30 1.92
N GLY A 40 17.82 -5.75 2.19
CA GLY A 40 17.41 -4.43 1.67
C GLY A 40 16.44 -4.49 0.47
N ALA A 41 16.13 -5.68 -0.06
CA ALA A 41 15.03 -5.84 -1.00
C ALA A 41 13.71 -5.38 -0.37
N LYS A 42 12.84 -4.79 -1.19
CA LYS A 42 11.46 -4.44 -0.79
C LYS A 42 10.60 -5.69 -0.88
N ASN A 43 9.61 -5.81 0.00
CA ASN A 43 8.68 -6.94 -0.03
C ASN A 43 7.95 -6.98 -1.38
N PRO A 44 8.13 -8.03 -2.21
CA PRO A 44 7.43 -8.15 -3.50
C PRO A 44 5.92 -8.31 -3.29
N ASN A 45 5.52 -8.96 -2.19
CA ASN A 45 4.13 -9.15 -1.77
C ASN A 45 3.61 -8.01 -0.91
N LEU A 46 4.34 -6.90 -0.79
CA LEU A 46 3.72 -5.68 -0.32
C LEU A 46 2.69 -5.27 -1.37
N ILE A 47 1.45 -5.73 -1.20
CA ILE A 47 0.31 -5.06 -1.79
C ILE A 47 0.42 -3.66 -1.24
N LYS A 48 0.84 -2.73 -2.10
CA LYS A 48 0.98 -1.32 -1.74
C LYS A 48 -0.44 -0.80 -1.58
N CYS A 49 -1.08 -1.13 -0.45
CA CYS A 49 -2.53 -1.03 -0.20
C CYS A 49 -3.11 0.03 -1.13
N GLU A 50 -3.65 -0.44 -2.25
CA GLU A 50 -4.33 0.43 -3.21
C GLU A 50 -5.67 0.72 -2.55
N ARG A 51 -5.60 1.49 -1.46
CA ARG A 51 -6.76 1.97 -0.73
C ARG A 51 -7.65 2.65 -1.75
N ASP A 52 -8.93 2.40 -1.64
CA ASP A 52 -9.86 3.15 -2.45
C ASP A 52 -9.87 4.60 -1.97
N VAL A 53 -9.93 5.50 -2.94
CA VAL A 53 -9.92 6.93 -2.73
C VAL A 53 -11.06 7.53 -3.52
N ALA A 54 -11.81 8.42 -2.89
CA ALA A 54 -12.76 9.29 -3.55
C ALA A 54 -12.14 10.69 -3.73
N ILE A 55 -12.23 11.24 -4.93
CA ILE A 55 -11.76 12.60 -5.27
C ILE A 55 -12.95 13.52 -5.51
N TYR A 56 -12.86 14.69 -4.89
CA TYR A 56 -13.86 15.75 -4.95
C TYR A 56 -13.22 17.05 -5.45
N LYS A 57 -14.04 17.92 -6.03
CA LYS A 57 -13.71 19.30 -6.40
C LYS A 57 -14.74 20.22 -5.76
N GLY A 58 -14.38 20.86 -4.64
CA GLY A 58 -15.37 21.49 -3.77
C GLY A 58 -16.40 20.46 -3.29
N ASP A 59 -17.68 20.71 -3.52
CA ASP A 59 -18.77 19.78 -3.16
C ASP A 59 -19.08 18.76 -4.26
N GLN A 60 -18.40 18.83 -5.41
CA GLN A 60 -18.64 17.94 -6.55
C GLN A 60 -17.78 16.68 -6.45
N PHE A 61 -18.44 15.52 -6.49
CA PHE A 61 -17.77 14.23 -6.66
C PHE A 61 -17.23 14.06 -8.09
N ILE A 62 -15.99 13.59 -8.24
CA ILE A 62 -15.34 13.41 -9.54
C ILE A 62 -15.14 11.93 -9.88
N VAL A 63 -14.43 11.18 -9.03
CA VAL A 63 -14.08 9.78 -9.29
C VAL A 63 -13.76 9.06 -7.97
N TRP A 64 -14.01 7.76 -7.91
CA TRP A 64 -13.57 6.90 -6.81
C TRP A 64 -13.02 5.56 -7.35
N GLY A 65 -12.24 4.88 -6.53
CA GLY A 65 -11.66 3.58 -6.83
C GLY A 65 -10.21 3.51 -6.36
N LYS A 66 -9.44 2.59 -6.92
CA LYS A 66 -8.05 2.41 -6.50
C LYS A 66 -7.22 3.65 -6.82
N VAL A 67 -6.23 3.94 -5.97
CA VAL A 67 -5.29 5.07 -6.19
C VAL A 67 -4.68 5.05 -7.60
N SER A 68 -4.36 3.87 -8.14
CA SER A 68 -3.80 3.71 -9.48
C SER A 68 -4.79 4.02 -10.59
N GLU A 69 -6.04 3.58 -10.46
CA GLU A 69 -7.11 3.86 -11.42
C GLU A 69 -7.45 5.35 -11.45
N VAL A 70 -7.65 5.94 -10.26
CA VAL A 70 -7.93 7.37 -10.09
C VAL A 70 -6.78 8.23 -10.63
N ALA A 71 -5.53 7.80 -10.45
CA ALA A 71 -4.36 8.48 -11.00
C ALA A 71 -4.42 8.53 -12.54
N VAL A 72 -4.78 7.43 -13.20
CA VAL A 72 -4.95 7.38 -14.65
C VAL A 72 -6.09 8.31 -15.09
N THR A 73 -7.25 8.24 -14.42
CA THR A 73 -8.42 9.07 -14.77
C THR A 73 -8.14 10.57 -14.67
N LEU A 74 -7.37 10.99 -13.66
CA LEU A 74 -7.04 12.40 -13.44
C LEU A 74 -5.74 12.85 -14.14
N ASN A 75 -5.11 11.97 -14.92
CA ASN A 75 -3.79 12.18 -15.52
C ASN A 75 -2.75 12.68 -14.49
N LYS A 76 -2.71 12.01 -13.33
CA LYS A 76 -1.86 12.31 -12.18
C LYS A 76 -1.02 11.10 -11.81
N THR A 77 -0.01 11.32 -10.98
CA THR A 77 0.76 10.25 -10.35
C THR A 77 0.10 9.76 -9.08
N ASN A 78 0.33 8.49 -8.71
CA ASN A 78 -0.12 7.93 -7.41
C ASN A 78 0.35 8.77 -6.22
N ARG A 79 1.49 9.46 -6.33
CA ARG A 79 2.00 10.35 -5.29
C ARG A 79 1.13 11.60 -5.14
N GLU A 80 0.72 12.20 -6.25
CA GLU A 80 -0.17 13.37 -6.24
C GLU A 80 -1.54 13.00 -5.68
N ILE A 81 -2.11 11.86 -6.08
CA ILE A 81 -3.38 11.38 -5.51
C ILE A 81 -3.27 11.23 -3.98
N LYS A 82 -2.19 10.63 -3.48
CA LYS A 82 -1.94 10.53 -2.02
C LYS A 82 -1.77 11.90 -1.36
N GLN A 83 -1.15 12.87 -2.04
CA GLN A 83 -1.04 14.24 -1.53
C GLN A 83 -2.41 14.92 -1.41
N LEU A 84 -3.31 14.71 -2.38
CA LEU A 84 -4.68 15.23 -2.34
C LEU A 84 -5.47 14.68 -1.14
N CYS A 85 -5.13 13.47 -0.69
CA CYS A 85 -5.75 12.83 0.48
C CYS A 85 -5.18 13.30 1.83
N THR A 86 -4.18 14.19 1.83
CA THR A 86 -3.61 14.68 3.10
C THR A 86 -4.53 15.72 3.74
N GLN A 87 -4.62 15.68 5.08
CA GLN A 87 -5.44 16.63 5.84
C GLN A 87 -5.12 18.10 5.51
N SER A 88 -3.86 18.41 5.23
CA SER A 88 -3.42 19.75 4.86
C SER A 88 -4.00 20.25 3.54
N ILE A 89 -4.20 19.37 2.55
CA ILE A 89 -4.82 19.75 1.28
C ILE A 89 -6.34 19.88 1.45
N ARG A 90 -6.97 18.95 2.18
CA ARG A 90 -8.40 19.04 2.50
C ARG A 90 -8.76 20.37 3.18
N LYS A 91 -8.01 20.76 4.23
CA LYS A 91 -8.21 22.05 4.94
C LYS A 91 -8.02 23.27 4.04
N ARG A 92 -7.17 23.17 3.01
CA ARG A 92 -6.99 24.25 2.02
C ARG A 92 -8.17 24.33 1.06
N ALA A 93 -8.66 23.17 0.60
CA ALA A 93 -9.80 23.09 -0.31
C ALA A 93 -11.11 23.57 0.35
N GLU A 94 -11.30 23.33 1.65
CA GLU A 94 -12.44 23.87 2.42
C GLU A 94 -12.47 25.41 2.44
N GLY A 95 -11.31 26.08 2.29
CA GLY A 95 -11.21 27.55 2.28
C GLY A 95 -11.33 28.21 0.89
N ARG A 96 -11.27 27.42 -0.18
CA ARG A 96 -11.35 27.89 -1.58
C ARG A 96 -12.15 26.86 -2.38
N GLY A 97 -13.45 27.07 -2.55
CA GLY A 97 -14.43 26.10 -3.07
C GLY A 97 -14.23 25.55 -4.49
N ASN A 98 -13.02 25.55 -5.05
CA ASN A 98 -12.67 25.03 -6.37
C ASN A 98 -11.40 24.14 -6.37
N GLU A 99 -10.82 23.82 -5.21
CA GLU A 99 -9.64 22.95 -5.13
C GLU A 99 -10.04 21.46 -5.03
N LEU A 100 -9.23 20.60 -5.67
CA LEU A 100 -9.38 19.15 -5.60
C LEU A 100 -8.90 18.63 -4.25
N TYR A 101 -9.61 17.68 -3.64
CA TYR A 101 -9.15 16.94 -2.47
C TYR A 101 -9.62 15.50 -2.50
N GLY A 102 -8.92 14.63 -1.79
CA GLY A 102 -9.23 13.21 -1.70
C GLY A 102 -9.60 12.77 -0.29
N ILE A 103 -10.39 11.70 -0.19
CA ILE A 103 -10.72 11.01 1.04
C ILE A 103 -10.40 9.53 0.83
N TYR A 104 -9.67 8.91 1.75
CA TYR A 104 -9.51 7.46 1.76
C TYR A 104 -10.82 6.82 2.21
N ILE A 105 -11.29 5.86 1.43
CA ILE A 105 -12.40 5.01 1.82
C ILE A 105 -11.81 3.95 2.76
N GLU A 106 -12.33 3.89 3.98
CA GLU A 106 -12.03 2.76 4.86
C GLU A 106 -12.91 1.60 4.41
N ASP A 107 -12.30 0.44 4.17
CA ASP A 107 -13.08 -0.80 4.03
C ASP A 107 -13.81 -0.97 5.36
N ASP A 108 -15.12 -0.75 5.39
CA ASP A 108 -15.96 -1.17 6.51
C ASP A 108 -15.77 -2.68 6.61
N GLU A 109 -14.90 -3.09 7.53
CA GLU A 109 -14.69 -4.47 7.91
C GLU A 109 -16.07 -5.00 8.33
N GLU A 110 -16.66 -5.89 7.53
CA GLU A 110 -17.87 -6.59 7.95
C GLU A 110 -17.54 -7.27 9.27
N VAL A 111 -18.12 -6.73 10.35
CA VAL A 111 -18.11 -7.37 11.65
C VAL A 111 -18.92 -8.66 11.49
N VAL A 112 -18.24 -9.74 11.12
CA VAL A 112 -18.79 -11.09 11.20
C VAL A 112 -19.02 -11.37 12.68
N GLY A 113 -20.26 -11.10 13.11
CA GLY A 113 -20.78 -11.40 14.44
C GLY A 113 -21.07 -12.88 14.64
#